data_AF-A0A4Q2W0N6-F1
#
_entry.id   AF-A0A4Q2W0N6-F1
#
_cell.length_a   1.000
_cell.length_b   1.000
_cell.length_c   1.000
_cell.angle_alpha   90.00
_cell.angle_beta   90.00
_cell.angle_gamma   90.00
#
_symmetry.space_group_name_H-M   'P 1'
#
loop_
_entity.id
_entity.type
_entity.pdbx_description
1 polymer ?
#
loop_
_entity_poly.entity_id
_entity_poly.type
_entity_poly.pdbx_seq_one_letter_code
_entity_poly.pdbx_strand_id
1 'polypeptide(L)'
;MEADYRPNVYASIFITLPLAALVLVLRLLARRTTRAGYGIDDWLAVVAFIGALAYSIDNLVFLFGFGLGRPLKDGPSHLTEEERLERSYLLIWLSSLTYTIGIGFAKFAILTFYWRLFKYSSSRIAIQAVLVLCVTWFIVRILLLTLSCMPTSAYWDLARRATHCHVTSNIYFFSTGLTHTVLDVVILVLPLIEVIKMHLPLGQKLAVMALFGFGALCVPRGDTSFPGLTCQQCLCFVDSCHP
;
A
#
# COMPACT_ATOMS: atom_id res chain seq x y z
N MET A 1 -13.91 -11.03 25.50
CA MET A 1 -13.03 -9.86 25.47
C MET A 1 -12.56 -9.71 24.04
N GLU A 2 -13.26 -8.90 23.25
CA GLU A 2 -12.81 -8.57 21.89
C GLU A 2 -11.55 -7.70 21.98
N ALA A 3 -10.52 -8.04 21.22
CA ALA A 3 -9.25 -7.32 21.25
C ALA A 3 -9.41 -5.93 20.60
N ASP A 4 -9.04 -4.87 21.32
CA ASP A 4 -9.02 -3.50 20.78
C ASP A 4 -7.73 -3.29 19.97
N TYR A 5 -7.86 -3.21 18.64
CA TYR A 5 -6.72 -3.07 17.72
C TYR A 5 -6.38 -1.61 17.38
N ARG A 6 -7.14 -0.64 17.90
CA ARG A 6 -6.91 0.79 17.70
C ARG A 6 -5.48 1.27 18.02
N PRO A 7 -4.83 0.87 19.14
CA PRO A 7 -3.49 1.37 19.44
C PRO A 7 -2.47 1.01 18.36
N ASN A 8 -2.62 -0.16 17.71
CA ASN A 8 -1.72 -0.58 16.64
C ASN A 8 -1.88 0.31 15.40
N VAL A 9 -3.11 0.69 15.05
CA VAL A 9 -3.40 1.58 13.91
C VAL A 9 -2.94 3.00 14.19
N TYR A 10 -3.11 3.50 15.42
CA TYR A 10 -2.54 4.80 15.80
C TYR A 10 -1.01 4.78 15.72
N ALA A 11 -0.38 3.74 16.26
CA ALA A 11 1.08 3.60 16.21
C ALA A 11 1.58 3.59 14.76
N SER A 12 0.94 2.84 13.85
CA SER A 12 1.37 2.81 12.45
C SER A 12 1.25 4.18 11.78
N ILE A 13 0.15 4.91 11.96
CA ILE A 13 -0.05 6.23 11.35
C ILE A 13 0.93 7.27 11.91
N PHE A 14 1.01 7.39 13.24
CA PHE A 14 1.84 8.41 13.88
C PHE A 14 3.34 8.14 13.75
N ILE A 15 3.77 6.91 13.48
CA ILE A 15 5.18 6.59 13.23
C ILE A 15 5.50 6.74 11.74
N THR A 16 4.71 6.12 10.86
CA THR A 16 5.08 6.01 9.44
C THR A 16 4.89 7.31 8.67
N LEU A 17 3.86 8.10 8.99
CA LEU A 17 3.55 9.33 8.26
C LEU A 17 4.62 10.43 8.44
N PRO A 18 5.03 10.80 9.67
CA PRO A 18 6.09 11.80 9.83
C PRO A 18 7.44 11.28 9.32
N LEU A 19 7.71 9.97 9.44
CA LEU A 19 8.91 9.37 8.87
C LEU A 19 8.92 9.49 7.33
N ALA A 20 7.79 9.20 6.68
CA ALA A 20 7.65 9.35 5.22
C ALA A 20 7.81 10.80 4.80
N ALA A 21 7.24 11.75 5.53
CA ALA A 21 7.39 13.19 5.28
C ALA A 21 8.86 13.61 5.40
N LEU A 22 9.54 13.19 6.47
CA LEU A 22 10.96 13.46 6.69
C LEU A 22 11.82 12.91 5.55
N VAL A 23 11.61 11.65 5.16
CA VAL A 23 12.34 11.01 4.06
C VAL A 23 12.11 11.74 2.73
N LEU A 24 10.89 12.19 2.44
CA LEU A 24 10.59 12.96 1.23
C LEU A 24 11.32 14.31 1.24
N VAL A 25 11.30 15.03 2.37
CA VAL A 25 12.03 16.30 2.52
C VAL A 25 13.53 16.08 2.34
N LEU A 26 14.10 15.08 3.01
CA LEU A 26 15.51 14.72 2.87
C LEU A 26 15.87 14.37 1.42
N ARG A 27 15.00 13.64 0.71
CA ARG A 27 15.19 13.31 -0.71
C ARG A 27 15.23 14.56 -1.59
N LEU A 28 14.31 15.51 -1.39
CA LEU A 28 14.26 16.75 -2.15
C LEU A 28 15.47 17.66 -1.84
N LEU A 29 15.88 17.73 -0.57
CA LEU A 29 17.08 18.47 -0.15
C LEU A 29 18.35 17.85 -0.72
N ALA A 30 18.50 16.52 -0.66
CA ALA A 30 19.66 15.81 -1.22
C ALA A 30 19.82 16.10 -2.72
N ARG A 31 18.72 16.19 -3.46
CA ARG A 31 18.73 16.53 -4.90
C ARG A 31 19.08 17.98 -5.17
N ARG A 32 18.62 18.89 -4.31
CA ARG A 32 19.01 20.30 -4.37
C ARG A 32 20.51 20.46 -4.12
N THR A 33 21.06 19.76 -3.13
CA THR A 33 22.49 19.83 -2.78
C THR A 33 23.38 19.19 -3.85
N THR A 34 22.96 18.06 -4.42
CA THR A 34 23.72 17.36 -5.49
C THR A 34 23.57 18.00 -6.87
N ARG A 35 22.79 19.08 -7.00
CA ARG A 35 22.48 19.78 -8.28
C ARG A 35 22.01 18.82 -9.39
N ALA A 36 21.42 17.68 -9.02
CA ALA A 36 21.01 16.65 -9.96
C ALA A 36 19.78 17.04 -10.80
N GLY A 37 19.10 18.15 -10.47
CA GLY A 37 17.86 18.59 -11.10
C GLY A 37 16.65 17.75 -10.71
N TYR A 38 15.47 18.38 -10.66
CA TYR A 38 14.22 17.70 -10.35
C TYR A 38 13.81 16.78 -11.51
N GLY A 39 13.62 15.50 -11.22
CA GLY A 39 13.16 14.52 -12.19
C GLY A 39 11.65 14.30 -12.10
N ILE A 40 11.10 13.62 -13.11
CA ILE A 40 9.72 13.10 -13.08
C ILE A 40 9.52 12.19 -11.84
N ASP A 41 10.57 11.50 -11.41
CA ASP A 41 10.53 10.63 -10.24
C ASP A 41 10.26 11.37 -8.92
N ASP A 42 10.63 12.65 -8.81
CA ASP A 42 10.36 13.47 -7.63
C ASP A 42 8.88 13.89 -7.58
N TRP A 43 8.29 14.24 -8.72
CA TRP A 43 6.85 14.52 -8.82
C TRP A 43 6.01 13.29 -8.49
N LEU A 44 6.39 12.12 -9.01
CA LEU A 44 5.72 10.85 -8.69
C LEU A 44 5.81 10.52 -7.19
N ALA A 45 6.94 10.80 -6.54
CA ALA A 45 7.11 10.61 -5.10
C ALA A 45 6.22 11.56 -4.28
N VAL A 46 6.04 12.82 -4.72
CA VAL A 46 5.13 13.77 -4.07
C VAL A 46 3.68 13.30 -4.20
N VAL A 47 3.25 12.85 -5.39
CA VAL A 47 1.90 12.31 -5.59
C VAL A 47 1.67 11.07 -4.72
N ALA A 48 2.67 10.18 -4.63
CA ALA A 48 2.60 9.02 -3.74
C ALA A 48 2.40 9.42 -2.27
N PHE A 49 3.11 10.45 -1.81
CA PHE A 49 2.97 10.97 -0.45
C PHE A 49 1.60 11.60 -0.19
N ILE A 50 1.04 12.33 -1.16
CA ILE A 50 -0.33 12.86 -1.07
C ILE A 50 -1.35 11.71 -0.96
N GLY A 51 -1.17 10.63 -1.73
CA GLY A 51 -1.99 9.43 -1.61
C GLY A 51 -1.88 8.76 -0.23
N ALA A 52 -0.67 8.68 0.32
CA ALA A 52 -0.43 8.13 1.66
C ALA A 52 -1.03 9.01 2.78
N LEU A 53 -0.99 10.33 2.63
CA LEU A 53 -1.66 11.29 3.51
C LEU A 53 -3.17 11.08 3.49
N ALA A 54 -3.76 11.01 2.29
CA ALA A 54 -5.20 10.79 2.14
C ALA A 54 -5.65 9.46 2.77
N TYR A 55 -4.88 8.39 2.55
CA TYR A 55 -5.12 7.08 3.17
C TYR A 55 -5.04 7.16 4.70
N SER A 56 -4.05 7.86 5.25
CA SER A 56 -3.89 8.03 6.70
C SER A 56 -5.05 8.81 7.33
N ILE A 57 -5.51 9.87 6.67
CA ILE A 57 -6.66 10.67 7.12
C ILE A 57 -7.94 9.82 7.11
N ASP A 58 -8.18 9.07 6.03
CA ASP A 58 -9.34 8.18 5.92
C ASP A 58 -9.36 7.12 7.03
N ASN A 59 -8.21 6.51 7.34
CA ASN A 59 -8.10 5.54 8.44
C ASN A 59 -8.36 6.17 9.81
N LEU A 60 -7.92 7.42 10.04
CA LEU A 60 -8.26 8.13 11.28
C LEU A 60 -9.78 8.34 11.38
N VAL A 61 -10.43 8.81 10.32
CA VAL A 61 -11.90 9.00 10.30
C VAL A 61 -12.63 7.68 10.56
N PHE A 62 -12.18 6.60 9.94
CA PHE A 62 -12.74 5.27 10.11
C PHE A 62 -12.62 4.77 11.56
N LEU A 63 -11.48 5.04 12.19
CA LEU A 63 -11.19 4.62 13.56
C LEU A 63 -11.96 5.42 14.62
N PHE A 64 -12.20 6.71 14.38
CA PHE A 64 -12.98 7.55 15.29
C PHE A 64 -14.50 7.31 15.18
N GLY A 65 -15.02 7.04 13.98
CA GLY A 65 -16.46 7.07 13.74
C GLY A 65 -17.14 5.74 13.45
N PHE A 66 -16.45 4.76 12.84
CA PHE A 66 -17.16 3.72 12.07
C PHE A 66 -16.65 2.29 12.29
N GLY A 67 -16.00 2.03 13.43
CA GLY A 67 -15.73 0.65 13.88
C GLY A 67 -14.44 0.04 13.37
N LEU A 68 -13.43 0.83 12.99
CA LEU A 68 -12.12 0.25 12.67
C LEU A 68 -11.42 -0.26 13.94
N GLY A 69 -11.24 -1.58 14.03
CA GLY A 69 -10.59 -2.24 15.17
C GLY A 69 -11.47 -2.40 16.41
N ARG A 70 -12.80 -2.23 16.29
CA ARG A 70 -13.82 -2.51 17.32
C ARG A 70 -15.12 -3.01 16.69
N PRO A 71 -16.00 -3.70 17.45
CA PRO A 71 -17.32 -4.07 16.96
C PRO A 71 -18.13 -2.83 16.55
N LEU A 72 -18.88 -2.89 15.45
CA LEU A 72 -19.69 -1.76 14.94
C LEU A 72 -20.74 -1.25 15.95
N LYS A 73 -21.08 -2.07 16.94
CA LYS A 73 -22.00 -1.74 18.04
C LYS A 73 -21.52 -0.55 18.87
N ASP A 74 -20.20 -0.36 19.00
CA ASP A 74 -19.58 0.72 19.76
C ASP A 74 -19.45 2.05 18.99
N GLY A 75 -20.06 2.15 17.81
CA GLY A 75 -20.12 3.38 17.02
C GLY A 75 -20.97 4.50 17.64
N PRO A 76 -20.96 5.69 17.05
CA PRO A 76 -21.64 6.86 17.59
C PRO A 76 -23.17 6.67 17.67
N SER A 77 -23.72 6.87 18.87
CA SER A 77 -25.11 6.56 19.23
C SER A 77 -26.19 7.31 18.44
N HIS A 78 -25.83 8.36 17.70
CA HIS A 78 -26.76 9.14 16.88
C HIS A 78 -27.05 8.53 15.50
N LEU A 79 -26.33 7.48 15.10
CA LEU A 79 -26.52 6.78 13.83
C LEU A 79 -27.10 5.38 14.04
N THR A 80 -28.00 4.99 13.15
CA THR A 80 -28.56 3.63 13.04
C THR A 80 -27.47 2.63 12.63
N GLU A 81 -27.62 1.36 12.99
CA GLU A 81 -26.64 0.30 12.65
C GLU A 81 -26.41 0.20 11.12
N GLU A 82 -27.47 0.34 10.33
CA GLU A 82 -27.40 0.34 8.86
C GLU A 82 -26.60 1.53 8.32
N GLU A 83 -26.83 2.74 8.84
CA GLU A 83 -26.11 3.95 8.43
C GLU A 83 -24.61 3.87 8.78
N ARG A 84 -24.28 3.23 9.90
CA ARG A 84 -22.88 2.97 10.29
C ARG A 84 -22.21 2.03 9.29
N LEU A 85 -22.86 0.93 8.93
CA LEU A 85 -22.36 -0.05 7.96
C LEU A 85 -22.14 0.58 6.58
N GLU A 86 -23.09 1.37 6.11
CA GLU A 86 -23.01 2.10 4.84
C GLU A 86 -21.77 3.01 4.79
N ARG A 87 -21.55 3.77 5.87
CA ARG A 87 -20.39 4.65 6.00
C ARG A 87 -19.08 3.86 6.08
N SER A 88 -19.05 2.75 6.82
CA SER A 88 -17.87 1.87 6.90
C SER A 88 -17.49 1.35 5.51
N TYR A 89 -18.45 0.91 4.70
CA TYR A 89 -18.15 0.44 3.33
C TYR A 89 -17.67 1.56 2.41
N LEU A 90 -18.23 2.76 2.53
CA LEU A 90 -17.75 3.92 1.78
C LEU A 90 -16.28 4.23 2.13
N LEU A 91 -15.94 4.21 3.43
CA LEU A 91 -14.57 4.43 3.90
C LEU A 91 -13.62 3.31 3.41
N ILE A 92 -14.03 2.04 3.45
CA ILE A 92 -13.24 0.93 2.90
C ILE A 92 -12.94 1.15 1.41
N TRP A 93 -13.93 1.65 0.65
CA TRP A 93 -13.77 1.96 -0.76
C TRP A 93 -12.77 3.11 -0.99
N LEU A 94 -12.89 4.21 -0.23
CA LEU A 94 -11.97 5.35 -0.28
C LEU A 94 -10.55 4.97 0.15
N SER A 95 -10.41 4.25 1.26
CA SER A 95 -9.16 3.64 1.72
C SER A 95 -8.51 2.81 0.63
N SER A 96 -9.29 1.96 -0.04
CA SER A 96 -8.79 1.14 -1.13
C SER A 96 -8.26 2.01 -2.27
N LEU A 97 -9.02 3.01 -2.73
CA LEU A 97 -8.64 3.92 -3.81
C LEU A 97 -7.35 4.67 -3.51
N THR A 98 -7.32 5.36 -2.37
CA THR A 98 -6.17 6.18 -1.92
C THR A 98 -4.92 5.35 -1.72
N TYR A 99 -5.06 4.15 -1.15
CA TYR A 99 -3.97 3.18 -1.00
C TYR A 99 -3.36 2.79 -2.36
N THR A 100 -4.18 2.47 -3.37
CA THR A 100 -3.64 2.10 -4.68
C THR A 100 -3.00 3.24 -5.41
N ILE A 101 -3.53 4.46 -5.28
CA ILE A 101 -2.88 5.65 -5.82
C ILE A 101 -1.52 5.82 -5.12
N GLY A 102 -1.47 5.85 -3.80
CA GLY A 102 -0.23 6.02 -3.05
C GLY A 102 0.85 5.00 -3.45
N ILE A 103 0.49 3.71 -3.46
CA ILE A 103 1.41 2.62 -3.78
C ILE A 103 1.79 2.58 -5.25
N GLY A 104 0.83 2.76 -6.17
CA GLY A 104 1.11 2.76 -7.61
C GLY A 104 2.11 3.83 -7.99
N PHE A 105 1.89 5.07 -7.51
CA PHE A 105 2.80 6.18 -7.75
C PHE A 105 4.16 5.98 -7.07
N ALA A 106 4.21 5.36 -5.88
CA ALA A 106 5.49 5.01 -5.24
C ALA A 106 6.30 4.02 -6.09
N LYS A 107 5.66 2.97 -6.64
CA LYS A 107 6.30 2.01 -7.55
C LYS A 107 6.81 2.71 -8.82
N PHE A 108 6.02 3.59 -9.42
CA PHE A 108 6.44 4.36 -10.59
C PHE A 108 7.62 5.30 -10.30
N ALA A 109 7.64 5.95 -9.12
CA ALA A 109 8.74 6.81 -8.70
C ALA A 109 10.06 6.02 -8.58
N ILE A 110 10.02 4.84 -7.95
CA ILE A 110 11.20 3.96 -7.80
C ILE A 110 11.68 3.46 -9.16
N LEU A 111 10.75 3.06 -10.03
CA LEU A 111 11.11 2.46 -11.31
C LEU A 111 11.66 3.49 -12.31
N THR A 112 11.09 4.70 -12.30
CA THR A 112 11.63 5.84 -13.06
C THR A 112 13.01 6.26 -12.53
N PHE A 113 13.22 6.18 -11.22
CA PHE A 113 14.54 6.39 -10.62
C PHE A 113 15.56 5.34 -11.10
N TYR A 114 15.18 4.05 -11.15
CA TYR A 114 16.04 2.99 -11.71
C TYR A 114 16.34 3.19 -13.20
N TRP A 115 15.36 3.61 -13.98
CA TRP A 115 15.54 3.93 -15.40
C TRP A 115 16.60 5.01 -15.64
N ARG A 116 16.61 6.03 -14.78
CA ARG A 116 17.57 7.13 -14.82
C ARG A 116 18.96 6.70 -14.35
N LEU A 117 19.03 5.88 -13.30
CA LEU A 117 20.28 5.40 -12.72
C LEU A 117 21.04 4.47 -13.68
N PHE A 118 20.36 3.48 -14.27
CA PHE A 118 20.97 2.47 -15.15
C PHE A 118 20.93 2.88 -16.62
N LYS A 119 21.40 4.10 -16.94
CA LYS A 119 21.29 4.66 -18.29
C LYS A 119 21.98 3.82 -19.38
N TYR A 120 23.03 3.07 -19.03
CA TYR A 120 23.92 2.39 -19.97
C TYR A 120 23.88 0.85 -19.90
N SER A 121 23.00 0.24 -19.09
CA SER A 121 22.91 -1.22 -18.97
C SER A 121 21.90 -1.83 -19.96
N SER A 122 22.19 -3.03 -20.49
CA SER A 122 21.26 -3.86 -21.28
C SER A 122 19.96 -4.19 -20.54
N SER A 123 19.93 -4.01 -19.22
CA SER A 123 18.78 -4.35 -18.36
C SER A 123 17.68 -3.30 -18.34
N ARG A 124 17.77 -2.29 -19.21
CA ARG A 124 16.64 -1.40 -19.51
C ARG A 124 15.40 -2.17 -19.96
N ILE A 125 15.57 -3.22 -20.76
CA ILE A 125 14.44 -4.04 -21.22
C ILE A 125 13.69 -4.64 -20.02
N ALA A 126 14.40 -5.13 -19.01
CA ALA A 126 13.81 -5.64 -17.78
C ALA A 126 13.07 -4.55 -17.00
N ILE A 127 13.64 -3.34 -16.88
CA ILE A 127 12.98 -2.19 -16.23
C ILE A 127 11.68 -1.82 -16.95
N GLN A 128 11.68 -1.77 -18.29
CA GLN A 128 10.45 -1.49 -19.05
C GLN A 128 9.41 -2.59 -18.86
N ALA A 129 9.81 -3.86 -18.89
CA ALA A 129 8.90 -4.97 -18.70
C ALA A 129 8.21 -4.90 -17.33
N VAL A 130 8.97 -4.62 -16.26
CA VAL A 130 8.41 -4.42 -14.91
C VAL A 130 7.53 -3.17 -14.85
N LEU A 131 7.87 -2.11 -15.60
CA LEU A 131 7.07 -0.88 -15.62
C LEU A 131 5.72 -1.10 -16.27
N VAL A 132 5.69 -1.77 -17.42
CA VAL A 132 4.45 -2.19 -18.08
C VAL A 132 3.64 -3.08 -17.16
N LEU A 133 4.27 -4.05 -16.48
CA LEU A 133 3.57 -4.92 -15.54
C LEU A 133 2.94 -4.14 -14.37
N CYS A 134 3.65 -3.16 -13.81
CA CYS A 134 3.13 -2.30 -12.73
C CYS A 134 1.98 -1.41 -13.21
N VAL A 135 2.07 -0.85 -14.42
CA VAL A 135 1.01 -0.03 -15.02
C VAL A 135 -0.23 -0.89 -15.25
N THR A 136 -0.07 -2.08 -15.82
CA THR A 136 -1.17 -3.03 -16.03
C THR A 136 -1.83 -3.41 -14.70
N TRP A 137 -1.04 -3.73 -13.68
CA TRP A 137 -1.58 -4.02 -12.34
C TRP A 137 -2.37 -2.83 -11.77
N PHE A 138 -1.83 -1.60 -11.87
CA PHE A 138 -2.49 -0.40 -11.39
C PHE A 138 -3.85 -0.19 -12.08
N ILE A 139 -3.89 -0.31 -13.41
CA ILE A 139 -5.11 -0.16 -14.20
C ILE A 139 -6.13 -1.25 -13.82
N VAL A 140 -5.71 -2.51 -13.76
CA VAL A 140 -6.59 -3.63 -13.39
C VAL A 140 -7.16 -3.43 -11.98
N ARG A 141 -6.35 -2.98 -11.02
CA ARG A 141 -6.79 -2.74 -9.63
C ARG A 141 -7.82 -1.62 -9.55
N ILE A 142 -7.62 -0.52 -10.28
CA ILE A 142 -8.61 0.57 -10.37
C ILE A 142 -9.89 0.09 -11.04
N LEU A 143 -9.79 -0.60 -12.18
CA LEU A 143 -10.94 -1.13 -12.90
C LEU A 143 -11.73 -2.11 -12.04
N LEU A 144 -11.07 -3.03 -11.33
CA LEU A 144 -11.75 -3.93 -10.40
C LEU A 144 -12.47 -3.14 -9.32
N LEU A 145 -11.85 -2.11 -8.72
CA LEU A 145 -12.48 -1.33 -7.67
C LEU A 145 -13.70 -0.52 -8.17
N THR A 146 -13.68 -0.06 -9.43
CA THR A 146 -14.80 0.68 -10.03
C THR A 146 -15.88 -0.22 -10.64
N LEU A 147 -15.52 -1.40 -11.15
CA LEU A 147 -16.44 -2.30 -11.87
C LEU A 147 -16.90 -3.48 -11.00
N SER A 148 -16.42 -3.60 -9.76
CA SER A 148 -16.88 -4.66 -8.84
C SER A 148 -18.38 -4.59 -8.56
N CYS A 149 -18.96 -3.38 -8.59
CA CYS A 149 -20.39 -3.14 -8.46
C CYS A 149 -20.85 -2.14 -9.52
N MET A 150 -21.94 -2.42 -10.22
CA MET A 150 -22.50 -1.56 -11.26
C MET A 150 -23.95 -1.19 -10.88
N PRO A 151 -24.25 0.06 -10.48
CA PRO A 151 -23.38 1.23 -10.34
C PRO A 151 -22.43 1.15 -9.14
N THR A 152 -21.33 1.92 -9.15
CA THR A 152 -20.34 1.99 -8.04
C THR A 152 -20.98 2.33 -6.70
N SER A 153 -22.09 3.07 -6.71
CA SER A 153 -22.86 3.40 -5.51
C SER A 153 -23.45 2.20 -4.78
N ALA A 154 -23.64 1.07 -5.48
CA ALA A 154 -24.08 -0.17 -4.86
C ALA A 154 -22.99 -0.82 -3.99
N TYR A 155 -21.75 -0.30 -4.01
CA TYR A 155 -20.71 -0.79 -3.11
C TYR A 155 -21.01 -0.45 -1.65
N TRP A 156 -21.52 0.76 -1.37
CA TRP A 156 -21.84 1.19 -0.01
C TRP A 156 -23.31 1.04 0.35
N ASP A 157 -24.24 1.11 -0.61
CA ASP A 157 -25.67 0.91 -0.40
C ASP A 157 -25.99 -0.59 -0.14
N LEU A 158 -26.30 -0.92 1.12
CA LEU A 158 -26.56 -2.29 1.56
C LEU A 158 -27.74 -2.93 0.82
N ALA A 159 -28.78 -2.15 0.50
CA ALA A 159 -29.98 -2.65 -0.15
C ALA A 159 -29.72 -3.07 -1.60
N ARG A 160 -28.76 -2.43 -2.28
CA ARG A 160 -28.43 -2.70 -3.70
C ARG A 160 -27.26 -3.65 -3.89
N ARG A 161 -26.45 -3.87 -2.85
CA ARG A 161 -25.19 -4.64 -2.90
C ARG A 161 -25.38 -6.09 -3.34
N ALA A 162 -26.39 -6.78 -2.82
CA ALA A 162 -26.61 -8.21 -3.09
C ALA A 162 -26.91 -8.51 -4.57
N THR A 163 -27.49 -7.56 -5.30
CA THR A 163 -27.90 -7.74 -6.70
C THR A 163 -26.88 -7.19 -7.70
N HIS A 164 -26.10 -6.18 -7.31
CA HIS A 164 -25.26 -5.41 -8.24
C HIS A 164 -23.75 -5.62 -8.05
N CYS A 165 -23.33 -6.31 -6.99
CA CYS A 165 -21.93 -6.64 -6.76
C CYS A 165 -21.67 -8.11 -7.07
N HIS A 166 -20.82 -8.37 -8.08
CA HIS A 166 -20.59 -9.72 -8.61
C HIS A 166 -19.28 -10.37 -8.12
N VAL A 167 -18.48 -9.65 -7.33
CA VAL A 167 -17.15 -10.09 -6.88
C VAL A 167 -17.18 -10.45 -5.39
N THR A 168 -16.81 -11.69 -5.07
CA THR A 168 -16.64 -12.15 -3.69
C THR A 168 -15.41 -11.49 -3.06
N SER A 169 -15.61 -10.77 -1.95
CA SER A 169 -14.56 -10.02 -1.23
C SER A 169 -13.30 -10.86 -0.94
N ASN A 170 -13.47 -12.11 -0.51
CA ASN A 170 -12.36 -12.99 -0.11
C ASN A 170 -11.38 -13.28 -1.26
N ILE A 171 -11.90 -13.62 -2.44
CA ILE A 171 -11.08 -13.93 -3.62
C ILE A 171 -10.38 -12.66 -4.11
N TYR A 172 -11.08 -11.52 -4.08
CA TYR A 172 -10.51 -10.23 -4.45
C TYR A 172 -9.32 -9.84 -3.57
N PHE A 173 -9.46 -9.92 -2.24
CA PHE A 173 -8.40 -9.56 -1.31
C PHE A 173 -7.19 -10.48 -1.43
N PHE A 174 -7.42 -11.80 -1.53
CA PHE A 174 -6.34 -12.77 -1.64
C PHE A 174 -5.54 -12.59 -2.95
N SER A 175 -6.24 -12.46 -4.08
CA SER A 175 -5.61 -12.25 -5.39
C SER A 175 -4.84 -10.92 -5.46
N THR A 176 -5.45 -9.84 -4.94
CA THR A 176 -4.81 -8.52 -4.94
C THR A 176 -3.59 -8.49 -4.01
N GLY A 177 -3.66 -9.13 -2.85
CA GLY A 177 -2.54 -9.23 -1.91
C GLY A 177 -1.36 -10.01 -2.48
N LEU A 178 -1.63 -11.16 -3.11
CA LEU A 178 -0.61 -11.97 -3.77
C LEU A 178 0.07 -11.21 -4.91
N THR A 179 -0.71 -10.68 -5.85
CA THR A 179 -0.16 -9.95 -7.00
C THR A 179 0.64 -8.73 -6.57
N HIS A 180 0.17 -8.01 -5.55
CA HIS A 180 0.89 -6.87 -5.00
C HIS A 180 2.26 -7.28 -4.43
N THR A 181 2.29 -8.31 -3.57
CA THR A 181 3.52 -8.80 -2.94
C THR A 181 4.53 -9.29 -3.98
N VAL A 182 4.07 -10.03 -4.99
CA VAL A 182 4.92 -10.51 -6.10
C VAL A 182 5.56 -9.33 -6.83
N LEU A 183 4.81 -8.26 -7.11
CA LEU A 183 5.34 -7.08 -7.78
C LEU A 183 6.40 -6.36 -6.94
N ASP A 184 6.22 -6.26 -5.63
CA ASP A 184 7.25 -5.68 -4.76
C ASP A 184 8.54 -6.48 -4.79
N VAL A 185 8.45 -7.81 -4.71
CA VAL A 185 9.63 -8.69 -4.82
C VAL A 185 10.33 -8.47 -6.15
N VAL A 186 9.59 -8.39 -7.26
CA VAL A 186 10.18 -8.17 -8.60
C VAL A 186 10.87 -6.80 -8.71
N ILE A 187 10.23 -5.73 -8.25
CA ILE A 187 10.82 -4.37 -8.27
C ILE A 187 12.10 -4.32 -7.43
N LEU A 188 12.10 -5.00 -6.29
CA LEU A 188 13.26 -5.05 -5.41
C LEU A 188 14.39 -5.90 -6.02
N VAL A 189 14.12 -7.09 -6.54
CA VAL A 189 15.16 -7.97 -7.12
C VAL A 189 15.85 -7.36 -8.34
N LEU A 190 15.19 -6.46 -9.06
CA LEU A 190 15.72 -5.83 -10.28
C LEU A 190 17.11 -5.18 -10.09
N PRO A 191 17.30 -4.20 -9.17
CA PRO A 191 18.61 -3.59 -8.93
C PRO A 191 19.65 -4.57 -8.38
N LEU A 192 19.25 -5.61 -7.65
CA LEU A 192 20.19 -6.63 -7.14
C LEU A 192 20.90 -7.35 -8.27
N ILE A 193 20.15 -7.80 -9.28
CA ILE A 193 20.71 -8.51 -10.44
C ILE A 193 21.69 -7.59 -11.19
N GLU A 194 21.37 -6.30 -11.31
CA GLU A 194 22.23 -5.32 -11.98
C GLU A 194 23.50 -5.00 -11.19
N VAL A 195 23.38 -4.81 -9.89
CA VAL A 195 24.53 -4.54 -9.01
C VAL A 195 25.46 -5.75 -8.92
N ILE A 196 24.96 -6.98 -9.07
CA ILE A 196 25.82 -8.17 -9.13
C ILE A 196 26.61 -8.23 -10.45
N LYS A 197 26.03 -7.77 -11.55
CA LYS A 197 26.70 -7.73 -12.86
C LYS A 197 27.71 -6.60 -12.99
N MET A 198 27.51 -5.50 -12.26
CA MET A 198 28.32 -4.29 -12.33
C MET A 198 29.29 -4.22 -11.14
N HIS A 199 30.59 -4.06 -11.39
CA HIS A 199 31.63 -3.98 -10.34
C HIS A 199 31.53 -2.68 -9.51
N LEU A 200 30.52 -2.58 -8.64
CA LEU A 200 30.34 -1.44 -7.72
C LEU A 200 30.98 -1.71 -6.34
N PRO A 201 31.45 -0.66 -5.65
CA PRO A 201 32.06 -0.78 -4.33
C PRO A 201 31.06 -1.27 -3.26
N LEU A 202 31.55 -2.13 -2.36
CA LEU A 202 30.79 -2.89 -1.35
C LEU A 202 29.79 -2.06 -0.51
N GLY A 203 30.02 -0.77 -0.29
CA GLY A 203 29.14 0.09 0.51
C GLY A 203 27.73 0.26 -0.07
N GLN A 204 27.58 0.37 -1.39
CA GLN A 204 26.26 0.45 -2.03
C GLN A 204 25.56 -0.92 -2.05
N LYS A 205 26.34 -2.00 -2.17
CA LYS A 205 25.84 -3.38 -2.08
C LYS A 205 25.26 -3.68 -0.70
N LEU A 206 25.89 -3.18 0.36
CA LEU A 206 25.43 -3.37 1.74
C LEU A 206 24.13 -2.62 2.06
N ALA A 207 23.99 -1.37 1.59
CA ALA A 207 22.77 -0.58 1.78
C ALA A 207 21.55 -1.22 1.10
N VAL A 208 21.75 -1.78 -0.10
CA VAL A 208 20.73 -2.53 -0.83
C VAL A 208 20.38 -3.80 -0.06
N MET A 209 21.36 -4.61 0.36
CA MET A 209 21.14 -5.83 1.17
C MET A 209 20.43 -5.56 2.50
N ALA A 210 20.70 -4.44 3.16
CA ALA A 210 20.02 -4.05 4.41
C ALA A 210 18.53 -3.74 4.18
N LEU A 211 18.18 -3.11 3.05
CA LEU A 211 16.78 -2.92 2.66
C LEU A 211 16.06 -4.26 2.40
N PHE A 212 16.77 -5.28 1.85
CA PHE A 212 16.23 -6.64 1.70
C PHE A 212 15.99 -7.35 3.02
N GLY A 213 16.91 -7.18 3.99
CA GLY A 213 16.78 -7.78 5.31
C GLY A 213 15.50 -7.34 6.02
N PHE A 214 15.16 -6.05 5.94
CA PHE A 214 13.96 -5.53 6.61
C PHE A 214 12.64 -5.99 5.99
N GLY A 215 12.55 -6.13 4.66
CA GLY A 215 11.33 -6.61 3.99
C GLY A 215 11.06 -8.11 4.21
N ALA A 216 12.11 -8.93 4.29
CA ALA A 216 12.00 -10.37 4.49
C ALA A 216 11.61 -10.77 5.93
N LEU A 217 11.88 -9.92 6.92
CA LEU A 217 11.48 -10.14 8.32
C LEU A 217 9.96 -10.07 8.54
N CYS A 218 9.20 -9.52 7.59
CA CYS A 218 7.74 -9.49 7.64
C CYS A 218 7.04 -10.64 6.92
N VAL A 219 7.78 -11.49 6.20
CA VAL A 219 7.23 -12.72 5.62
C VAL A 219 7.03 -13.71 6.78
N PRO A 220 5.83 -14.26 7.00
CA PRO A 220 5.64 -15.29 8.00
C PRO A 220 6.48 -16.50 7.59
N ARG A 221 7.60 -16.70 8.27
CA ARG A 221 8.19 -18.04 8.35
C ARG A 221 7.16 -18.89 9.05
N GLY A 222 6.81 -20.03 8.45
CA GLY A 222 5.94 -21.04 9.05
C GLY A 222 6.59 -21.75 10.24
N ASP A 223 7.20 -21.00 11.16
CA ASP A 223 7.76 -21.50 12.39
C ASP A 223 6.78 -21.20 13.52
N THR A 224 6.13 -22.24 14.01
CA THR A 224 5.02 -22.26 14.98
C THR A 224 5.38 -21.81 16.41
N SER A 225 6.48 -21.10 16.64
CA SER A 225 6.95 -20.81 18.00
C SER A 225 7.72 -19.50 18.11
N PHE A 226 7.06 -18.35 18.02
CA PHE A 226 7.51 -17.11 18.69
C PHE A 226 6.30 -16.20 18.96
N PRO A 227 5.93 -15.95 20.24
CA PRO A 227 4.84 -15.06 20.58
C PRO A 227 5.34 -13.62 20.64
N GLY A 228 4.70 -12.75 19.85
CA GLY A 228 4.78 -11.30 20.01
C GLY A 228 5.68 -10.60 19.00
N LEU A 229 5.06 -9.70 18.23
CA LEU A 229 5.65 -8.78 17.26
C LEU A 229 6.09 -9.39 15.93
N THR A 230 5.13 -9.80 15.09
CA THR A 230 5.19 -9.58 13.62
C THR A 230 3.88 -10.07 12.98
N CYS A 231 3.38 -9.35 11.97
CA CYS A 231 2.36 -9.82 11.02
C CYS A 231 0.87 -9.90 11.43
N GLN A 232 0.39 -9.21 12.49
CA GLN A 232 -1.06 -9.18 12.78
C GLN A 232 -1.83 -7.98 12.18
N GLN A 233 -1.19 -6.99 11.54
CA GLN A 233 -1.92 -5.77 11.14
C GLN A 233 -2.57 -5.79 9.75
N CYS A 234 -2.12 -6.61 8.79
CA CYS A 234 -2.74 -6.62 7.46
C CYS A 234 -3.87 -7.66 7.32
N LEU A 235 -3.85 -8.77 8.08
CA LEU A 235 -4.86 -9.83 8.00
C LEU A 235 -6.02 -9.65 8.97
N CYS A 236 -5.80 -9.10 10.18
CA CYS A 236 -6.92 -8.82 11.11
C CYS A 236 -7.88 -7.72 10.62
N PHE A 237 -7.50 -6.93 9.63
CA PHE A 237 -8.36 -5.89 9.08
C PHE A 237 -9.57 -6.46 8.30
N VAL A 238 -9.44 -7.68 7.77
CA VAL A 238 -10.48 -8.32 6.96
C VAL A 238 -11.39 -9.22 7.81
N ASP A 239 -10.85 -9.90 8.81
CA ASP A 239 -11.65 -10.80 9.67
C ASP A 239 -12.59 -10.07 10.64
N SER A 240 -12.43 -8.75 10.82
CA SER A 240 -13.33 -7.94 11.68
C SER A 240 -14.59 -7.42 10.95
N CYS A 241 -14.80 -7.79 9.68
CA CYS A 241 -15.93 -7.36 8.85
C CYS A 241 -16.88 -8.51 8.49
N HIS A 242 -17.09 -9.45 9.40
CA HIS A 242 -18.15 -10.44 9.29
C HIS A 242 -19.03 -10.38 10.56
N PRO A 243 -20.37 -10.32 10.46
CA PRO A 243 -21.25 -10.54 11.59
C PRO A 243 -21.15 -11.98 12.12
#